data_AF-A0A522L5T2-F1
#
_entry.id   AF-A0A522L5T2-F1
#
_cell.length_a   1.000
_cell.length_b   1.000
_cell.length_c   1.000
_cell.angle_alpha   90.00
_cell.angle_beta   90.00
_cell.angle_gamma   90.00
#
_symmetry.space_group_name_H-M   'P 1'
#
loop_
_entity.id
_entity.type
_entity.pdbx_description
1 polymer ?
#
loop_
_entity_poly.entity_id
_entity_poly.type
_entity_poly.pdbx_seq_one_letter_code
_entity_poly.pdbx_strand_id
1 'polypeptide(L)'
;MRAKYMYLICLYEAGHSTRYPFWFRSQEDMAKLYGISDTTISLGLQELEEKGIIEIIRDKPMPPDFSDRKANVYRMLSLTRSPVKGE
;
A
#
# COMPACT_ATOMS: atom_id res chain seq x y z
N MET A 1 13.06 -8.75 -1.53
CA MET A 1 13.19 -7.72 -2.60
C MET A 1 11.86 -7.05 -2.93
N ARG A 2 10.76 -7.80 -3.12
CA ARG A 2 9.43 -7.26 -3.47
C ARG A 2 8.93 -6.15 -2.53
N ALA A 3 8.89 -6.40 -1.21
CA ALA A 3 8.50 -5.38 -0.24
C ALA A 3 9.43 -4.17 -0.20
N LYS A 4 10.72 -4.33 -0.52
CA LYS A 4 11.64 -3.19 -0.61
C LYS A 4 11.24 -2.26 -1.76
N TYR A 5 10.91 -2.81 -2.93
CA TYR A 5 10.42 -2.00 -4.06
C TYR A 5 9.07 -1.36 -3.75
N MET A 6 8.13 -2.13 -3.19
CA MET A 6 6.83 -1.56 -2.81
C MET A 6 6.97 -0.47 -1.76
N TYR A 7 7.91 -0.59 -0.82
CA TYR A 7 8.17 0.45 0.17
C TYR A 7 8.61 1.75 -0.48
N LEU A 8 9.54 1.68 -1.44
CA LEU A 8 9.99 2.85 -2.20
C LEU A 8 8.85 3.49 -3.00
N ILE A 9 8.00 2.67 -3.63
CA ILE A 9 6.82 3.15 -4.36
C ILE A 9 5.82 3.83 -3.41
N CYS A 10 5.51 3.20 -2.26
CA CYS A 10 4.60 3.75 -1.27
C CYS A 10 5.11 5.10 -0.73
N LEU A 11 6.42 5.19 -0.46
CA LEU A 11 7.05 6.45 -0.05
C LEU A 11 6.96 7.52 -1.14
N TYR A 12 7.24 7.15 -2.39
CA TYR A 12 7.18 8.06 -3.53
C TYR A 12 5.75 8.60 -3.72
N GLU A 13 4.75 7.74 -3.80
CA GLU A 13 3.34 8.12 -3.99
C GLU A 13 2.82 8.95 -2.81
N ALA A 14 3.14 8.55 -1.57
CA ALA A 14 2.77 9.33 -0.39
C ALA A 14 3.43 10.71 -0.39
N GLY A 15 4.71 10.81 -0.76
CA GLY A 15 5.46 12.07 -0.82
C GLY A 15 4.97 13.04 -1.90
N HIS A 16 4.37 12.52 -2.96
CA HIS A 16 3.76 13.34 -4.04
C HIS A 16 2.24 13.53 -3.86
N SER A 17 1.64 12.91 -2.85
CA SER A 17 0.23 13.07 -2.55
C SER A 17 -0.05 14.39 -1.86
N THR A 18 -1.10 15.07 -2.29
CA THR A 18 -1.65 16.26 -1.62
C THR A 18 -2.30 15.95 -0.26
N ARG A 19 -2.39 14.67 0.11
CA ARG A 19 -3.01 14.17 1.34
C ARG A 19 -2.07 13.31 2.17
N TYR A 20 -0.77 13.60 2.18
CA TYR A 20 0.20 12.89 3.03
C TYR A 20 -0.35 12.69 4.47
N PRO A 21 -0.25 11.48 5.06
CA PRO A 21 0.48 10.28 4.60
C PRO A 21 -0.32 9.32 3.71
N PHE A 22 -1.46 9.75 3.16
CA PHE A 22 -2.35 8.94 2.35
C PHE A 22 -2.07 9.07 0.86
N TRP A 23 -2.26 8.00 0.10
CA TRP A 23 -2.22 7.99 -1.37
C TRP A 23 -3.17 6.92 -1.93
N PHE A 24 -3.49 7.02 -3.22
CA PHE A 24 -4.42 6.10 -3.88
C PHE A 24 -3.96 5.81 -5.31
N ARG A 25 -3.99 4.53 -5.70
CA ARG A 25 -3.74 4.07 -7.08
C ARG A 25 -4.25 2.63 -7.21
N SER A 26 -4.77 2.24 -8.37
CA SER A 26 -5.10 0.83 -8.61
C SER A 26 -3.82 -0.02 -8.73
N GLN A 27 -3.90 -1.33 -8.46
CA GLN A 27 -2.74 -2.21 -8.69
C GLN A 27 -2.40 -2.31 -10.18
N GLU A 28 -3.41 -2.26 -11.06
CA GLU A 28 -3.22 -2.24 -12.52
C GLU A 28 -2.43 -1.01 -12.97
N ASP A 29 -2.75 0.17 -12.46
CA ASP A 29 -2.01 1.40 -12.78
C ASP A 29 -0.58 1.34 -12.24
N MET A 30 -0.37 0.76 -11.05
CA MET A 30 0.97 0.53 -10.51
C MET A 30 1.76 -0.42 -11.41
N ALA A 31 1.15 -1.48 -11.93
CA ALA A 31 1.81 -2.44 -12.79
C ALA A 31 2.28 -1.80 -14.10
N LYS A 32 1.41 -0.98 -14.71
CA LYS A 32 1.73 -0.22 -15.94
C LYS A 32 2.80 0.84 -15.68
N LEU A 33 2.66 1.63 -14.61
CA LEU A 33 3.56 2.76 -14.34
C LEU A 33 4.97 2.30 -13.93
N TYR A 34 5.06 1.27 -13.09
CA TYR A 34 6.33 0.83 -12.52
C TYR A 34 6.95 -0.38 -13.24
N GLY A 35 6.23 -0.99 -14.19
CA GLY A 35 6.70 -2.19 -14.89
C GLY A 35 6.83 -3.41 -13.97
N ILE A 36 5.99 -3.49 -12.94
CA ILE A 36 6.01 -4.55 -11.94
C ILE A 36 4.76 -5.42 -12.10
N SER A 37 4.87 -6.74 -12.00
CA SER A 37 3.69 -7.61 -12.10
C SER A 37 2.70 -7.40 -10.95
N ASP A 38 1.41 -7.54 -11.24
CA ASP A 38 0.34 -7.46 -10.23
C ASP A 38 0.61 -8.36 -9.03
N THR A 39 1.09 -9.60 -9.28
CA THR A 39 1.46 -10.54 -8.21
C THR A 39 2.56 -9.97 -7.30
N THR A 40 3.55 -9.28 -7.88
CA THR A 40 4.64 -8.69 -7.10
C THR A 40 4.16 -7.50 -6.29
N ILE A 41 3.27 -6.68 -6.85
CA ILE A 41 2.63 -5.56 -6.16
C ILE A 41 1.79 -6.07 -4.99
N SER A 42 0.88 -7.01 -5.25
CA SER A 42 -0.01 -7.56 -4.22
C SER A 42 0.77 -8.18 -3.06
N LEU A 43 1.76 -9.04 -3.35
CA LEU A 43 2.56 -9.68 -2.30
C LEU A 43 3.45 -8.67 -1.56
N GLY A 44 3.97 -7.65 -2.25
CA GLY A 44 4.78 -6.60 -1.62
C GLY A 44 3.95 -5.70 -0.70
N LEU A 45 2.75 -5.31 -1.11
CA LEU A 45 1.83 -4.53 -0.28
C LEU A 45 1.38 -5.31 0.95
N GLN A 46 1.04 -6.59 0.78
CA GLN A 46 0.69 -7.48 1.88
C GLN A 46 1.83 -7.58 2.91
N GLU A 47 3.07 -7.81 2.46
CA GLU A 47 4.22 -7.91 3.37
C GLU A 47 4.46 -6.60 4.16
N LEU A 48 4.19 -5.43 3.56
CA LEU A 48 4.30 -4.14 4.25
C LEU A 48 3.18 -3.91 5.28
N GLU A 49 1.96 -4.32 4.95
CA GLU A 49 0.81 -4.25 5.85
C GLU A 49 0.99 -5.17 7.06
N GLU A 50 1.43 -6.42 6.84
CA GLU A 50 1.74 -7.38 7.91
C GLU A 50 2.83 -6.87 8.87
N LYS A 51 3.75 -6.05 8.36
CA LYS A 51 4.82 -5.41 9.15
C LYS A 51 4.40 -4.11 9.83
N GLY A 52 3.15 -3.66 9.64
CA GLY A 52 2.67 -2.39 10.18
C GLY A 52 3.39 -1.17 9.61
N ILE A 53 3.93 -1.27 8.39
CA ILE A 53 4.59 -0.15 7.71
C ILE A 53 3.57 0.70 6.95
N ILE A 54 2.54 0.06 6.41
CA ILE A 54 1.41 0.71 5.75
C ILE A 54 0.09 0.18 6.30
N GLU A 55 -0.96 0.97 6.15
CA GLU A 55 -2.35 0.56 6.33
C GLU A 55 -3.04 0.58 4.96
N ILE A 56 -3.79 -0.49 4.62
CA ILE A 56 -4.54 -0.58 3.37
C ILE A 56 -6.04 -0.52 3.68
N ILE A 57 -6.65 0.62 3.38
CA ILE A 57 -8.08 0.84 3.50
C ILE A 57 -8.74 0.35 2.22
N ARG A 58 -9.31 -0.85 2.29
CA ARG A 58 -10.01 -1.52 1.19
C ARG A 58 -11.44 -1.03 1.13
N ASP A 59 -11.94 -0.75 -0.08
CA ASP A 59 -13.35 -0.44 -0.25
C ASP A 59 -14.22 -1.65 0.11
N LYS A 60 -15.41 -1.40 0.66
CA LYS A 60 -16.31 -2.49 1.04
C LYS A 60 -16.87 -3.13 -0.23
N PRO A 61 -16.93 -4.47 -0.32
CA PRO A 61 -17.68 -5.10 -1.40
C PRO A 61 -19.15 -4.67 -1.30
N MET A 62 -19.66 -4.02 -2.35
CA MET A 62 -21.11 -3.83 -2.53
C MET A 62 -21.60 -4.84 -3.58
N PRO A 63 -22.50 -5.77 -3.22
CA PRO A 63 -23.18 -6.60 -4.21
C PRO A 63 -24.02 -5.73 -5.16
N PRO A 64 -24.23 -6.15 -6.43
CA PRO A 64 -23.84 -7.42 -7.03
C PRO A 64 -22.48 -7.39 -7.76
N ASP A 65 -21.90 -6.20 -7.99
CA ASP A 65 -20.83 -6.04 -8.96
C ASP A 65 -19.49 -5.64 -8.30
N PHE A 66 -18.46 -6.42 -8.58
CA PHE A 66 -17.10 -6.18 -8.13
C PHE A 66 -16.39 -5.15 -9.03
N SER A 67 -16.98 -4.82 -10.18
CA SER A 67 -16.44 -3.87 -11.17
C SER A 67 -16.43 -2.42 -10.66
N ASP A 68 -17.34 -2.06 -9.74
CA ASP A 68 -17.48 -0.71 -9.17
C ASP A 68 -16.55 -0.45 -7.95
N ARG A 69 -15.62 -1.36 -7.65
CA ARG A 69 -14.70 -1.19 -6.52
C ARG A 69 -13.79 0.02 -6.75
N LYS A 70 -13.84 0.98 -5.84
CA LYS A 70 -12.88 2.09 -5.84
C LYS A 70 -11.48 1.55 -5.57
N ALA A 71 -10.48 2.24 -6.13
CA ALA A 71 -9.09 1.95 -5.82
C ALA A 71 -8.85 1.98 -4.29
N ASN A 72 -7.99 1.08 -3.81
CA ASN A 72 -7.60 1.07 -2.41
C ASN A 72 -6.96 2.41 -2.02
N VAL A 73 -7.18 2.82 -0.78
CA VAL A 73 -6.45 3.92 -0.16
C VAL A 73 -5.35 3.33 0.70
N TYR A 74 -4.14 3.86 0.53
CA TYR A 74 -2.95 3.45 1.25
C TYR A 74 -2.51 4.57 2.18
N ARG A 75 -2.00 4.22 3.36
CA ARG A 75 -1.48 5.17 4.34
C ARG A 75 -0.12 4.72 4.83
N MET A 76 0.87 5.61 4.81
CA MET A 76 2.14 5.36 5.47
C MET A 76 1.97 5.44 7.00
N LEU A 77 2.40 4.40 7.70
CA LEU A 77 2.47 4.41 9.16
C LEU A 77 3.81 4.98 9.61
N SER A 78 3.80 5.71 10.73
CA SER A 78 5.04 6.18 11.34
C SER A 78 5.81 5.00 11.89
N LEU A 79 7.13 4.97 11.65
CA LEU A 79 8.02 4.03 12.30
C LEU A 79 8.08 4.38 13.78
N THR A 80 7.18 3.81 14.57
CA THR A 80 7.27 3.90 16.02
C THR A 80 8.40 2.99 16.49
N ARG A 81 9.13 3.42 17.51
CA ARG A 81 10.07 2.52 18.19
C ARG A 81 9.28 1.32 18.67
N SER A 82 9.66 0.12 18.25
CA SER A 82 9.22 -1.09 18.94
C SER A 82 9.57 -0.93 20.41
N PRO A 83 8.65 -1.20 21.36
CA PRO A 83 9.03 -1.25 22.75
C PRO A 83 10.15 -2.27 22.88
N VAL A 84 11.29 -1.83 23.41
CA VAL A 84 12.37 -2.74 23.80
C VAL A 84 11.74 -3.66 24.85
N LYS A 85 11.58 -4.94 24.53
CA LYS A 85 11.17 -5.93 25.52
C LYS A 85 12.33 -6.06 26.51
N GLY A 86 12.22 -5.37 27.64
CA GLY A 86 13.10 -5.53 28.80
C GLY A 86 13.74 -4.23 29.26
N GLU A 87 13.07 -3.57 30.21
CA GLU A 87 13.67 -2.98 31.42
C GLU A 87 12.76 -3.31 32.61
#